data_AF-A0A958MFE0-F1
#
_entry.id   AF-A0A958MFE0-F1
#
_cell.length_a   1.000
_cell.length_b   1.000
_cell.length_c   1.000
_cell.angle_alpha   90.00
_cell.angle_beta   90.00
_cell.angle_gamma   90.00
#
_symmetry.space_group_name_H-M   'P 1'
#
loop_
_entity.id
_entity.type
_entity.pdbx_description
1 polymer ?
#
loop_
_entity_poly.entity_id
_entity_poly.type
_entity_poly.pdbx_seq_one_letter_code
_entity_poly.pdbx_strand_id
1 'polypeptide(L)'
;MIFLLVILTAFGQTDYCKDKNWVAPHYADLQKKIDDKLAQSAHLVPIAKEADQVLSKLIQAKSPILFNWLEKRQLMSAKEEEIAKKWRQYYLENFILSEFPNKNEKINAAVEGTFQSINQTAFKDSFKKRAEKLFKQAKADSLKVVNGWLIDEKAKKEISERLGATELYWFHGLKGSKFEKMPLEFLKWGVAYDPIPNHINMGVQSLRYKSDSTLYSVFAHELGHAFDSCRWGAFFKSKNPFEKLHQCLRSQESTKAQKRDDSKLEELKKSGKLPIEVAQSLVANPTCNRTFYPPIGLQQEQILEVFADWFAAEVVAVSPYLDDQVRADLCEFKELNPGSSYISNQDRLEKIYFTQPKIQAALKVATNAKYCPL
;
A
#
# COMPACT_ATOMS: atom_id res chain seq x y z
N MET A 1 -44.97 -2.07 26.68
CA MET A 1 -43.54 -1.71 26.64
C MET A 1 -42.87 -2.61 25.63
N ILE A 2 -42.46 -2.03 24.49
CA ILE A 2 -41.85 -2.75 23.37
C ILE A 2 -40.38 -3.00 23.72
N PHE A 3 -39.98 -4.27 23.81
CA PHE A 3 -38.57 -4.65 23.84
C PHE A 3 -38.01 -4.44 22.43
N LEU A 4 -37.22 -3.37 22.24
CA LEU A 4 -36.33 -3.26 21.10
C LEU A 4 -35.20 -4.27 21.29
N LEU A 5 -35.33 -5.42 20.62
CA LEU A 5 -34.23 -6.34 20.43
C LEU A 5 -33.25 -5.67 19.46
N VAL A 6 -32.21 -5.03 20.00
CA VAL A 6 -31.05 -4.65 19.19
C VAL A 6 -30.36 -5.95 18.81
N ILE A 7 -30.69 -6.46 17.62
CA ILE A 7 -29.88 -7.48 16.96
C ILE A 7 -28.58 -6.78 16.59
N LEU A 8 -27.57 -6.93 17.46
CA LEU A 8 -26.18 -6.78 17.07
C LEU A 8 -25.96 -7.80 15.95
N THR A 9 -26.04 -7.35 14.70
CA THR A 9 -25.55 -8.13 13.57
C THR A 9 -24.06 -8.29 13.81
N ALA A 10 -23.67 -9.47 14.30
CA ALA A 10 -22.29 -9.91 14.20
C ALA A 10 -21.88 -9.70 12.74
N PHE A 11 -20.90 -8.84 12.51
CA PHE A 11 -20.26 -8.71 11.21
C PHE A 11 -19.77 -10.11 10.84
N GLY A 12 -20.52 -10.79 9.97
CA GLY A 12 -20.22 -12.16 9.59
C GLY A 12 -18.91 -12.15 8.85
N GLN A 13 -17.80 -12.46 9.53
CA GLN A 13 -16.62 -12.94 8.84
C GLN A 13 -17.05 -14.16 8.04
N THR A 14 -16.74 -14.17 6.75
CA THR A 14 -16.94 -15.36 5.92
C THR A 14 -16.27 -16.56 6.61
N ASP A 15 -16.89 -17.74 6.53
CA ASP A 15 -16.28 -18.99 7.04
C ASP A 15 -14.86 -19.19 6.47
N TYR A 16 -14.58 -18.63 5.28
CA TYR A 16 -13.25 -18.59 4.68
C TYR A 16 -12.19 -17.97 5.60
N CYS A 17 -12.50 -16.89 6.31
CA CYS A 17 -11.53 -16.18 7.16
C CYS A 17 -11.31 -16.82 8.53
N LYS A 18 -12.11 -17.84 8.88
CA LYS A 18 -11.94 -18.58 10.12
C LYS A 18 -10.57 -19.27 10.12
N ASP A 19 -9.81 -19.06 11.18
CA ASP A 19 -8.47 -19.63 11.41
C ASP A 19 -7.39 -19.26 10.36
N LYS A 20 -7.63 -18.23 9.54
CA LYS A 20 -6.62 -17.73 8.59
C LYS A 20 -5.57 -16.89 9.29
N ASN A 21 -4.39 -17.49 9.50
CA ASN A 21 -3.19 -16.74 9.88
C ASN A 21 -2.29 -16.55 8.66
N TRP A 22 -2.32 -15.34 8.10
CA TRP A 22 -1.53 -14.97 6.93
C TRP A 22 -0.14 -14.44 7.28
N VAL A 23 0.11 -14.09 8.56
CA VAL A 23 1.36 -13.51 9.03
C VAL A 23 2.40 -14.60 9.26
N ALA A 24 3.60 -14.42 8.70
CA ALA A 24 4.70 -15.34 8.87
C ALA A 24 5.11 -15.43 10.36
N PRO A 25 5.31 -16.64 10.94
CA PRO A 25 5.56 -16.80 12.37
C PRO A 25 6.76 -16.00 12.92
N HIS A 26 7.79 -15.79 12.09
CA HIS A 26 9.01 -15.08 12.47
C HIS A 26 8.91 -13.56 12.28
N TYR A 27 7.77 -13.03 11.80
CA TYR A 27 7.64 -11.62 11.45
C TYR A 27 7.69 -10.71 12.68
N ALA A 28 7.06 -11.11 13.79
CA ALA A 28 7.10 -10.33 15.03
C ALA A 28 8.53 -10.15 15.56
N ASP A 29 9.34 -11.22 15.53
CA ASP A 29 10.76 -11.17 15.92
C ASP A 29 11.58 -10.30 14.95
N LEU A 30 11.27 -10.35 13.65
CA LEU A 30 11.90 -9.47 12.67
C LEU A 30 11.56 -8.00 12.96
N GLN A 31 10.28 -7.67 13.18
CA GLN A 31 9.84 -6.31 13.47
C GLN A 31 10.56 -5.77 14.71
N LYS A 32 10.65 -6.57 15.77
CA LYS A 32 11.40 -6.20 16.98
C LYS A 32 12.87 -5.90 16.68
N LYS A 33 13.54 -6.73 15.88
CA LYS A 33 14.95 -6.48 15.47
C LYS A 33 15.11 -5.19 14.66
N ILE A 34 14.11 -4.83 13.87
CA ILE A 34 14.11 -3.57 13.10
C ILE A 34 13.91 -2.39 14.04
N ASP A 35 12.95 -2.47 14.95
CA ASP A 35 12.68 -1.44 15.94
C ASP A 35 13.91 -1.21 16.84
N ASP A 36 14.60 -2.28 17.25
CA ASP A 36 15.84 -2.21 18.02
C ASP A 36 16.97 -1.51 17.22
N LYS A 37 17.08 -1.76 15.92
CA LYS A 37 18.08 -1.07 15.06
C LYS A 37 17.77 0.41 14.90
N LEU A 38 16.51 0.79 14.74
CA LEU A 38 16.10 2.20 14.70
C LEU A 38 16.35 2.89 16.04
N ALA A 39 16.03 2.21 17.15
CA ALA A 39 16.34 2.69 18.49
C ALA A 39 17.84 2.92 18.67
N GLN A 40 18.69 1.97 18.27
CA GLN A 40 20.14 2.12 18.32
C GLN A 40 20.64 3.27 17.42
N SER A 41 20.06 3.43 16.22
CA SER A 41 20.41 4.51 15.30
C SER A 41 20.17 5.89 15.92
N ALA A 42 19.05 6.05 16.63
CA ALA A 42 18.74 7.29 17.36
C ALA A 42 19.79 7.66 18.43
N HIS A 43 20.57 6.68 18.91
CA HIS A 43 21.64 6.86 19.88
C HIS A 43 23.04 7.00 19.26
N LEU A 44 23.17 6.95 17.93
CA LEU A 44 24.45 7.23 17.29
C LEU A 44 24.87 8.67 17.58
N VAL A 45 26.13 8.87 17.95
CA VAL A 45 26.71 10.16 18.38
C VAL A 45 26.25 11.36 17.55
N PRO A 46 26.31 11.35 16.19
CA PRO A 46 25.90 12.52 15.41
C PRO A 46 24.40 12.85 15.56
N ILE A 47 23.53 11.83 15.68
CA ILE A 47 22.08 12.01 15.83
C ILE A 47 21.74 12.40 17.27
N ALA A 48 22.27 11.67 18.25
CA ALA A 48 22.00 11.90 19.67
C ALA A 48 22.41 13.32 20.10
N LYS A 49 23.58 13.79 19.65
CA LYS A 49 24.07 15.14 19.96
C LYS A 49 23.12 16.23 19.44
N GLU A 50 22.65 16.10 18.20
CA GLU A 50 21.75 17.07 17.59
C GLU A 50 20.38 17.07 18.29
N ALA A 51 19.82 15.87 18.54
CA ALA A 51 18.58 15.70 19.27
C ALA A 51 18.64 16.32 20.68
N ASP A 52 19.69 16.05 21.45
CA ASP A 52 19.86 16.56 22.82
C ASP A 52 20.04 18.08 22.86
N GLN A 53 20.70 18.66 21.87
CA GLN A 53 20.83 20.11 21.73
C GLN A 53 19.47 20.77 21.48
N VAL A 54 18.64 20.17 20.63
CA VAL A 54 17.28 20.66 20.39
C VAL A 54 16.43 20.51 21.63
N LEU A 55 16.49 19.36 22.33
CA LEU A 55 15.77 19.13 23.58
C LEU A 55 16.13 20.18 24.62
N SER A 56 17.43 20.42 24.83
CA SER A 56 17.93 21.39 25.81
C SER A 56 17.41 22.79 25.52
N LYS A 57 17.41 23.22 24.25
CA LYS A 57 16.85 24.52 23.83
C LYS A 57 15.35 24.60 24.09
N LEU A 58 14.60 23.54 23.80
CA LEU A 58 13.15 23.49 24.03
C LEU A 58 12.80 23.53 25.52
N ILE A 59 13.59 22.87 26.38
CA ILE A 59 13.46 22.93 27.85
C ILE A 59 13.74 24.36 28.33
N GLN A 60 14.86 24.96 27.92
CA GLN A 60 15.23 26.33 28.29
C GLN A 60 14.18 27.34 27.86
N ALA A 61 13.60 27.17 26.66
CA ALA A 61 12.53 28.01 26.13
C ALA A 61 11.15 27.73 26.75
N LYS A 62 11.03 26.75 27.67
CA LYS A 62 9.76 26.27 28.22
C LYS A 62 8.71 26.00 27.13
N SER A 63 9.15 25.34 26.05
CA SER A 63 8.33 25.17 24.85
C SER A 63 7.03 24.40 25.15
N PRO A 64 5.85 24.97 24.87
CA PRO A 64 4.57 24.29 25.08
C PRO A 64 4.44 23.04 24.19
N ILE A 65 5.14 23.00 23.05
CA ILE A 65 5.18 21.83 22.17
C ILE A 65 5.88 20.66 22.89
N LEU A 66 7.00 20.92 23.57
CA LEU A 66 7.72 19.90 24.32
C LEU A 66 6.88 19.39 25.51
N PHE A 67 6.25 20.29 26.28
CA PHE A 67 5.40 19.89 27.41
C PHE A 67 4.22 19.03 26.96
N ASN A 68 3.51 19.43 25.90
CA ASN A 68 2.43 18.63 25.32
C ASN A 68 2.95 17.28 24.81
N TRP A 69 4.14 17.24 24.22
CA TRP A 69 4.78 15.99 23.77
C TRP A 69 5.08 15.04 24.95
N LEU A 70 5.60 15.57 26.07
CA LEU A 70 5.87 14.81 27.30
C LEU A 70 4.58 14.30 27.94
N GLU A 71 3.57 15.16 28.09
CA GLU A 71 2.26 14.82 28.68
C GLU A 71 1.56 13.71 27.91
N LYS A 72 1.44 13.85 26.59
CA LYS A 72 0.82 12.83 25.71
C LYS A 72 1.50 11.48 25.77
N ARG A 73 2.78 11.45 26.15
CA ARG A 73 3.60 10.22 26.27
C ARG A 73 3.78 9.79 27.72
N GLN A 74 3.14 10.46 28.68
CA GLN A 74 3.23 10.17 30.11
C GLN A 74 4.67 10.24 30.65
N LEU A 75 5.48 11.15 30.11
CA LEU A 75 6.91 11.32 30.46
C LEU A 75 7.15 12.45 31.47
N MET A 76 6.11 13.11 31.97
CA MET A 76 6.24 14.27 32.86
C MET A 76 6.93 13.95 34.19
N SER A 77 6.83 12.69 34.65
CA SER A 77 7.48 12.18 35.86
C SER A 77 8.62 11.20 35.58
N ALA A 78 8.98 11.02 34.30
CA ALA A 78 10.05 10.12 33.89
C ALA A 78 11.43 10.70 34.24
N LYS A 79 12.44 9.82 34.35
CA LYS A 79 13.83 10.25 34.53
C LYS A 79 14.37 10.91 33.26
N GLU A 80 15.32 11.83 33.41
CA GLU A 80 15.92 12.56 32.28
C GLU A 80 16.48 11.62 31.21
N GLU A 81 17.11 10.50 31.60
CA GLU A 81 17.66 9.53 30.66
C GLU A 81 16.56 8.86 29.81
N GLU A 82 15.40 8.59 30.41
CA GLU A 82 14.25 8.02 29.71
C GLU A 82 13.64 9.03 28.74
N ILE A 83 13.51 10.29 29.18
CA ILE A 83 13.06 11.39 28.33
C ILE A 83 14.01 11.55 27.13
N ALA A 84 15.31 11.60 27.36
CA ALA A 84 16.32 11.72 26.31
C ALA A 84 16.26 10.55 25.33
N LYS A 85 16.08 9.31 25.81
CA LYS A 85 15.94 8.13 24.96
C LYS A 85 14.72 8.22 24.06
N LYS A 86 13.54 8.52 24.61
CA LYS A 86 12.30 8.67 23.83
C LYS A 86 12.35 9.86 22.88
N TRP A 87 12.99 10.94 23.31
CA TRP A 87 13.18 12.15 22.50
C TRP A 87 14.04 11.86 21.28
N ARG A 88 15.19 11.20 21.44
CA ARG A 88 16.07 10.86 20.32
C ARG A 88 15.38 10.00 19.26
N GLN A 89 14.57 9.02 19.68
CA GLN A 89 13.76 8.20 18.75
C GLN A 89 12.76 9.06 17.98
N TYR A 90 11.99 9.89 18.69
CA TYR A 90 11.05 10.82 18.08
C TYR A 90 11.76 11.79 17.11
N TYR A 91 12.94 12.28 17.49
CA TYR A 91 13.75 13.19 16.70
C TYR A 91 14.24 12.55 15.40
N LEU A 92 14.74 11.31 15.47
CA LEU A 92 15.14 10.53 14.30
C LEU A 92 13.98 10.41 13.32
N GLU A 93 12.81 9.94 13.77
CA GLU A 93 11.68 9.66 12.88
C GLU A 93 11.04 10.91 12.28
N ASN A 94 10.95 12.00 13.04
CA ASN A 94 10.12 13.15 12.67
C ASN A 94 10.90 14.34 12.12
N PHE A 95 12.23 14.37 12.31
CA PHE A 95 13.08 15.47 11.85
C PHE A 95 14.21 14.97 10.95
N ILE A 96 14.91 13.90 11.35
CA ILE A 96 16.03 13.39 10.54
C ILE A 96 15.54 12.63 9.30
N LEU A 97 14.61 11.68 9.49
CA LEU A 97 14.12 10.85 8.38
C LEU A 97 13.12 11.58 7.47
N SER A 98 12.37 12.55 8.01
CA SER A 98 11.44 13.38 7.21
C SER A 98 12.16 14.37 6.29
N GLU A 99 13.40 14.73 6.62
CA GLU A 99 14.23 15.67 5.85
C GLU A 99 15.46 14.99 5.22
N PHE A 100 15.48 13.66 5.08
CA PHE A 100 16.59 12.97 4.44
C PHE A 100 16.64 13.24 2.92
N PRO A 101 17.83 13.44 2.32
CA PRO A 101 19.12 13.65 2.98
C PRO A 101 19.17 15.06 3.57
N ASN A 102 19.72 15.18 4.78
CA ASN A 102 19.89 16.47 5.43
C ASN A 102 21.28 17.07 5.15
N LYS A 103 21.57 18.25 5.70
CA LYS A 103 22.87 18.95 5.49
C LYS A 103 24.05 18.29 6.21
N ASN A 104 23.79 17.37 7.14
CA ASN A 104 24.80 16.74 7.98
C ASN A 104 25.18 15.36 7.42
N GLU A 105 26.25 15.31 6.63
CA GLU A 105 26.75 14.08 5.99
C GLU A 105 27.02 12.93 6.97
N LYS A 106 27.41 13.23 8.22
CA LYS A 106 27.62 12.19 9.24
C LYS A 106 26.30 11.55 9.68
N ILE A 107 25.22 12.34 9.75
CA ILE A 107 23.88 11.81 9.99
C ILE A 107 23.40 11.02 8.78
N ASN A 108 23.57 11.54 7.56
CA ASN A 108 23.17 10.84 6.34
C ASN A 108 23.83 9.46 6.23
N ALA A 109 25.15 9.38 6.49
CA ALA A 109 25.88 8.12 6.49
C ALA A 109 25.38 7.14 7.58
N ALA A 110 25.06 7.65 8.78
CA ALA A 110 24.52 6.84 9.88
C ALA A 110 23.13 6.26 9.55
N VAL A 111 22.26 7.08 8.95
CA VAL A 111 20.92 6.67 8.50
C VAL A 111 21.04 5.65 7.37
N GLU A 112 21.85 5.91 6.35
CA GLU A 112 22.10 4.98 5.24
C GLU A 112 22.59 3.61 5.75
N GLY A 113 23.60 3.59 6.62
CA GLY A 113 24.11 2.35 7.21
C GLY A 113 23.06 1.60 8.04
N THR A 114 22.17 2.32 8.74
CA THR A 114 21.05 1.71 9.48
C THR A 114 20.09 1.00 8.54
N PHE A 115 19.68 1.65 7.44
CA PHE A 115 18.73 1.10 6.48
C PHE A 115 19.32 -0.07 5.67
N GLN A 116 20.59 0.00 5.30
CA GLN A 116 21.30 -1.13 4.68
C GLN A 116 21.37 -2.35 5.62
N SER A 117 21.66 -2.12 6.90
CA SER A 117 21.68 -3.16 7.94
C SER A 117 20.29 -3.78 8.17
N ILE A 118 19.22 -2.97 8.14
CA ILE A 118 17.84 -3.46 8.17
C ILE A 118 17.56 -4.35 6.95
N ASN A 119 17.88 -3.89 5.74
CA ASN A 119 17.67 -4.65 4.51
C ASN A 119 18.36 -6.03 4.53
N GLN A 120 19.63 -6.08 4.95
CA GLN A 120 20.39 -7.33 5.11
C GLN A 120 19.80 -8.28 6.17
N THR A 121 19.17 -7.70 7.20
CA THR A 121 18.51 -8.47 8.26
C THR A 121 17.18 -9.05 7.76
N ALA A 122 16.39 -8.24 7.07
CA ALA A 122 15.03 -8.54 6.63
C ALA A 122 15.00 -9.48 5.41
N PHE A 123 15.76 -9.15 4.35
CA PHE A 123 15.65 -9.84 3.06
C PHE A 123 16.78 -10.84 2.82
N LYS A 124 16.56 -12.07 3.30
CA LYS A 124 17.41 -13.21 2.99
C LYS A 124 17.25 -13.67 1.53
N ASP A 125 18.30 -14.24 0.96
CA ASP A 125 18.29 -14.73 -0.42
C ASP A 125 17.20 -15.78 -0.69
N SER A 126 16.83 -16.57 0.33
CA SER A 126 15.73 -17.53 0.23
C SER A 126 14.39 -16.84 -0.03
N PHE A 127 14.09 -15.77 0.68
CA PHE A 127 12.87 -14.98 0.46
C PHE A 127 12.93 -14.27 -0.90
N LYS A 128 14.06 -13.67 -1.27
CA LYS A 128 14.23 -13.01 -2.58
C LYS A 128 13.96 -13.97 -3.74
N LYS A 129 14.59 -15.16 -3.71
CA LYS A 129 14.38 -16.22 -4.72
C LYS A 129 12.92 -16.68 -4.78
N ARG A 130 12.27 -16.86 -3.62
CA ARG A 130 10.85 -17.20 -3.52
C ARG A 130 9.98 -16.12 -4.18
N ALA A 131 10.16 -14.86 -3.79
CA ALA A 131 9.40 -13.73 -4.32
C ALA A 131 9.61 -13.57 -5.83
N GLU A 132 10.85 -13.65 -6.32
CA GLU A 132 11.16 -13.56 -7.76
C GLU A 132 10.53 -14.70 -8.56
N LYS A 133 10.52 -15.93 -8.04
CA LYS A 133 9.85 -17.06 -8.68
C LYS A 133 8.34 -16.80 -8.80
N LEU A 134 7.70 -16.40 -7.70
CA LEU A 134 6.27 -16.12 -7.67
C LEU A 134 5.90 -14.95 -8.58
N PHE A 135 6.70 -13.88 -8.58
CA PHE A 135 6.51 -12.74 -9.45
C PHE A 135 6.62 -13.11 -10.93
N LYS A 136 7.66 -13.87 -11.31
CA LYS A 136 7.82 -14.34 -12.70
C LYS A 136 6.63 -15.17 -13.16
N GLN A 137 6.13 -16.05 -12.28
CA GLN A 137 4.94 -16.85 -12.58
C GLN A 137 3.69 -15.96 -12.70
N ALA A 138 3.45 -15.06 -11.74
CA ALA A 138 2.32 -14.13 -11.79
C ALA A 138 2.34 -13.28 -13.06
N LYS A 139 3.51 -12.77 -13.45
CA LYS A 139 3.69 -12.01 -14.69
C LYS A 139 3.37 -12.86 -15.93
N ALA A 140 3.85 -14.10 -15.99
CA ALA A 140 3.57 -14.99 -17.11
C ALA A 140 2.06 -15.31 -17.23
N ASP A 141 1.40 -15.60 -16.11
CA ASP A 141 -0.03 -15.89 -16.07
C ASP A 141 -0.88 -14.64 -16.36
N SER A 142 -0.46 -13.46 -15.88
CA SER A 142 -1.03 -12.16 -16.26
C SER A 142 -0.99 -11.93 -17.77
N LEU A 143 0.15 -12.16 -18.42
CA LEU A 143 0.27 -12.04 -19.87
C LEU A 143 -0.63 -13.05 -20.60
N LYS A 144 -0.74 -14.27 -20.09
CA LYS A 144 -1.65 -15.29 -20.65
C LYS A 144 -3.11 -14.86 -20.56
N VAL A 145 -3.54 -14.29 -19.43
CA VAL A 145 -4.90 -13.75 -19.24
C VAL A 145 -5.16 -12.62 -20.23
N VAL A 146 -4.25 -11.64 -20.32
CA VAL A 146 -4.37 -10.48 -21.24
C VAL A 146 -4.48 -10.94 -22.70
N ASN A 147 -3.64 -11.88 -23.11
CA ASN A 147 -3.66 -12.41 -24.48
C ASN A 147 -4.95 -13.19 -24.80
N GLY A 148 -5.65 -13.69 -23.79
CA GLY A 148 -6.94 -14.37 -23.94
C GLY A 148 -8.14 -13.42 -24.07
N TRP A 149 -7.98 -12.12 -23.83
CA TRP A 149 -9.08 -11.17 -23.87
C TRP A 149 -9.57 -10.86 -25.29
N LEU A 150 -10.88 -10.61 -25.43
CA LEU A 150 -11.51 -10.19 -26.69
C LEU A 150 -11.60 -8.66 -26.78
N ILE A 151 -10.45 -8.00 -26.68
CA ILE A 151 -10.32 -6.54 -26.83
C ILE A 151 -9.52 -6.21 -28.11
N ASP A 152 -9.37 -4.91 -28.41
CA ASP A 152 -8.57 -4.43 -29.54
C ASP A 152 -7.11 -4.91 -29.46
N GLU A 153 -6.53 -5.37 -30.58
CA GLU A 153 -5.18 -5.94 -30.62
C GLU A 153 -4.08 -4.93 -30.26
N LYS A 154 -4.26 -3.64 -30.62
CA LYS A 154 -3.30 -2.61 -30.22
C LYS A 154 -3.34 -2.42 -28.71
N ALA A 155 -4.52 -2.39 -28.10
CA ALA A 155 -4.66 -2.34 -26.65
C ALA A 155 -4.00 -3.56 -25.96
N LYS A 156 -4.21 -4.79 -26.47
CA LYS A 156 -3.53 -5.99 -25.92
C LYS A 156 -2.02 -5.88 -26.00
N LYS A 157 -1.49 -5.43 -27.13
CA LYS A 157 -0.05 -5.24 -27.33
C LYS A 157 0.51 -4.22 -26.35
N GLU A 158 -0.10 -3.05 -26.23
CA GLU A 158 0.34 -2.00 -25.30
C GLU A 158 0.35 -2.50 -23.84
N ILE A 159 -0.69 -3.23 -23.41
CA ILE A 159 -0.77 -3.83 -22.06
C ILE A 159 0.34 -4.87 -21.88
N SER A 160 0.50 -5.78 -22.84
CA SER A 160 1.46 -6.88 -22.77
C SER A 160 2.90 -6.39 -22.74
N GLU A 161 3.24 -5.36 -23.52
CA GLU A 161 4.57 -4.74 -23.50
C GLU A 161 4.86 -4.13 -22.12
N ARG A 162 3.90 -3.39 -21.56
CA ARG A 162 4.08 -2.75 -20.26
C ARG A 162 4.16 -3.77 -19.11
N LEU A 163 3.28 -4.77 -19.08
CA LEU A 163 3.33 -5.87 -18.11
C LEU A 163 4.61 -6.68 -18.21
N GLY A 164 5.04 -7.00 -19.44
CA GLY A 164 6.26 -7.75 -19.70
C GLY A 164 7.51 -7.06 -19.15
N ALA A 165 7.54 -5.73 -19.27
CA ALA A 165 8.60 -4.87 -18.77
C ALA A 165 8.56 -4.60 -17.26
N THR A 166 7.55 -5.07 -16.52
CA THR A 166 7.50 -4.87 -15.06
C THR A 166 8.58 -5.70 -14.37
N GLU A 167 9.27 -5.10 -13.41
CA GLU A 167 10.35 -5.71 -12.62
C GLU A 167 10.09 -5.61 -11.11
N LEU A 168 10.66 -6.55 -10.34
CA LEU A 168 10.73 -6.38 -8.88
C LEU A 168 11.88 -5.44 -8.53
N TYR A 169 11.58 -4.44 -7.72
CA TYR A 169 12.57 -3.56 -7.15
C TYR A 169 12.93 -4.00 -5.73
N TRP A 170 14.21 -4.34 -5.55
CA TRP A 170 14.81 -4.62 -4.25
C TRP A 170 15.55 -3.39 -3.73
N PHE A 171 15.30 -3.04 -2.47
CA PHE A 171 16.01 -1.99 -1.77
C PHE A 171 17.53 -2.28 -1.75
N HIS A 172 18.32 -1.28 -2.13
CA HIS A 172 19.79 -1.34 -2.10
C HIS A 172 20.42 -0.21 -1.27
N GLY A 173 19.64 0.80 -0.87
CA GLY A 173 20.09 1.97 -0.14
C GLY A 173 19.07 3.10 -0.20
N LEU A 174 19.25 4.15 0.59
CA LEU A 174 18.40 5.35 0.51
C LEU A 174 18.91 6.28 -0.59
N LYS A 175 20.21 6.59 -0.58
CA LYS A 175 20.80 7.52 -1.54
C LYS A 175 20.55 7.10 -2.99
N GLY A 176 19.97 7.99 -3.80
CA GLY A 176 19.67 7.73 -5.21
C GLY A 176 18.52 6.75 -5.44
N SER A 177 17.82 6.33 -4.40
CA SER A 177 16.63 5.47 -4.52
C SER A 177 15.35 6.27 -4.33
N LYS A 178 14.21 5.66 -4.66
CA LYS A 178 12.89 6.26 -4.43
C LYS A 178 12.58 6.51 -2.94
N PHE A 179 13.28 5.80 -2.06
CA PHE A 179 13.11 5.94 -0.62
C PHE A 179 14.00 7.02 -0.02
N GLU A 180 14.84 7.68 -0.82
CA GLU A 180 15.70 8.77 -0.36
C GLU A 180 14.90 9.81 0.42
N LYS A 181 13.85 10.37 -0.17
CA LYS A 181 13.05 11.44 0.46
C LYS A 181 12.03 10.93 1.47
N MET A 182 11.80 9.61 1.52
CA MET A 182 10.80 8.99 2.39
C MET A 182 11.30 7.65 2.94
N PRO A 183 12.39 7.62 3.75
CA PRO A 183 13.02 6.39 4.20
C PRO A 183 12.05 5.42 4.88
N LEU A 184 11.13 5.95 5.69
CA LEU A 184 10.15 5.16 6.44
C LEU A 184 9.19 4.37 5.54
N GLU A 185 8.99 4.76 4.27
CA GLU A 185 8.16 3.99 3.34
C GLU A 185 8.72 2.59 3.09
N PHE A 186 10.05 2.43 3.00
CA PHE A 186 10.67 1.10 2.87
C PHE A 186 10.27 0.15 4.01
N LEU A 187 10.11 0.67 5.23
CA LEU A 187 9.73 -0.11 6.40
C LEU A 187 8.23 -0.36 6.49
N LYS A 188 7.42 0.59 6.00
CA LYS A 188 5.96 0.57 6.10
C LYS A 188 5.28 -0.12 4.92
N TRP A 189 5.94 -0.21 3.78
CA TRP A 189 5.36 -0.82 2.58
C TRP A 189 5.46 -2.34 2.62
N GLY A 190 4.44 -2.98 2.05
CA GLY A 190 4.43 -4.40 1.75
C GLY A 190 4.97 -4.63 0.36
N VAL A 191 4.06 -4.81 -0.59
CA VAL A 191 4.32 -4.84 -2.02
C VAL A 191 3.55 -3.67 -2.63
N ALA A 192 4.17 -2.87 -3.50
CA ALA A 192 3.51 -1.71 -4.08
C ALA A 192 4.07 -1.36 -5.46
N TYR A 193 3.20 -1.16 -6.44
CA TYR A 193 3.56 -0.76 -7.79
C TYR A 193 3.94 0.73 -7.88
N ASP A 194 5.06 1.01 -8.54
CA ASP A 194 5.52 2.35 -8.89
C ASP A 194 5.43 2.56 -10.41
N PRO A 195 4.53 3.45 -10.87
CA PRO A 195 4.25 3.62 -12.29
C PRO A 195 5.36 4.29 -13.09
N ILE A 196 6.25 5.05 -12.46
CA ILE A 196 7.29 5.82 -13.17
C ILE A 196 8.37 4.88 -13.74
N PRO A 197 9.06 4.07 -12.92
CA PRO A 197 10.02 3.09 -13.42
C PRO A 197 9.36 1.78 -13.85
N ASN A 198 8.03 1.63 -13.69
CA ASN A 198 7.29 0.39 -13.95
C ASN A 198 7.79 -0.78 -13.09
N HIS A 199 7.95 -0.54 -11.78
CA HIS A 199 8.46 -1.53 -10.84
C HIS A 199 7.43 -1.92 -9.79
N ILE A 200 7.54 -3.12 -9.24
CA ILE A 200 6.86 -3.53 -8.01
C ILE A 200 7.88 -3.54 -6.87
N ASN A 201 7.66 -2.69 -5.87
CA ASN A 201 8.57 -2.48 -4.76
C ASN A 201 8.37 -3.52 -3.67
N MET A 202 9.47 -4.06 -3.16
CA MET A 202 9.48 -4.96 -2.01
C MET A 202 9.89 -4.18 -0.75
N GLY A 203 8.92 -3.81 0.07
CA GLY A 203 9.12 -3.23 1.39
C GLY A 203 9.08 -4.29 2.49
N VAL A 204 9.54 -3.94 3.70
CA VAL A 204 9.71 -4.88 4.82
C VAL A 204 8.43 -5.63 5.16
N GLN A 205 7.26 -5.00 5.06
CA GLN A 205 5.98 -5.66 5.39
C GLN A 205 5.65 -6.82 4.43
N SER A 206 6.31 -6.93 3.27
CA SER A 206 6.15 -8.10 2.37
C SER A 206 6.59 -9.41 3.04
N LEU A 207 7.43 -9.34 4.06
CA LEU A 207 7.86 -10.51 4.84
C LEU A 207 6.74 -11.06 5.74
N ARG A 208 5.61 -10.34 5.88
CA ARG A 208 4.41 -10.88 6.54
C ARG A 208 3.79 -12.02 5.75
N TYR A 209 3.92 -12.06 4.43
CA TYR A 209 3.22 -13.05 3.61
C TYR A 209 3.77 -14.47 3.80
N LYS A 210 3.04 -15.27 4.59
CA LYS A 210 3.38 -16.65 4.91
C LYS A 210 3.19 -17.60 3.73
N SER A 211 2.07 -17.51 3.00
CA SER A 211 1.72 -18.42 1.91
C SER A 211 2.19 -17.90 0.55
N ASP A 212 2.52 -18.82 -0.36
CA ASP A 212 2.86 -18.47 -1.75
C ASP A 212 1.64 -17.88 -2.46
N SER A 213 0.45 -18.41 -2.19
CA SER A 213 -0.81 -18.04 -2.82
C SER A 213 -1.24 -16.61 -2.50
N THR A 214 -1.07 -16.15 -1.25
CA THR A 214 -1.30 -14.74 -0.91
C THR A 214 -0.29 -13.84 -1.64
N LEU A 215 1.01 -14.14 -1.55
CA LEU A 215 2.04 -13.28 -2.14
C LEU A 215 1.92 -13.23 -3.67
N TYR A 216 1.63 -14.36 -4.31
CA TYR A 216 1.32 -14.45 -5.74
C TYR A 216 0.11 -13.56 -6.11
N SER A 217 -0.97 -13.66 -5.35
CA SER A 217 -2.19 -12.87 -5.60
C SER A 217 -1.94 -11.36 -5.44
N VAL A 218 -1.09 -10.97 -4.49
CA VAL A 218 -0.64 -9.58 -4.31
C VAL A 218 0.21 -9.13 -5.50
N PHE A 219 1.13 -9.96 -6.01
CA PHE A 219 1.85 -9.60 -7.24
C PHE A 219 0.92 -9.43 -8.45
N ALA A 220 -0.08 -10.29 -8.60
CA ALA A 220 -1.07 -10.15 -9.66
C ALA A 220 -1.88 -8.84 -9.52
N HIS A 221 -2.20 -8.43 -8.29
CA HIS A 221 -2.85 -7.15 -8.00
C HIS A 221 -1.97 -5.96 -8.42
N GLU A 222 -0.72 -5.95 -8.00
CA GLU A 222 0.23 -4.89 -8.36
C GLU A 222 0.52 -4.84 -9.87
N LEU A 223 0.50 -5.99 -10.56
CA LEU A 223 0.57 -6.04 -12.02
C LEU A 223 -0.67 -5.42 -12.67
N GLY A 224 -1.86 -5.54 -12.07
CA GLY A 224 -3.08 -4.87 -12.53
C GLY A 224 -2.95 -3.35 -12.56
N HIS A 225 -2.21 -2.76 -11.61
CA HIS A 225 -1.93 -1.33 -11.61
C HIS A 225 -1.03 -0.86 -12.76
N ALA A 226 -0.39 -1.77 -13.51
CA ALA A 226 0.41 -1.38 -14.65
C ALA A 226 -0.43 -0.76 -15.78
N PHE A 227 -1.72 -1.09 -15.87
CA PHE A 227 -2.60 -0.69 -16.97
C PHE A 227 -4.03 -0.35 -16.53
N ASP A 228 -4.25 -0.09 -15.23
CA ASP A 228 -5.54 0.36 -14.73
C ASP A 228 -6.02 1.68 -15.37
N SER A 229 -7.26 2.07 -15.12
CA SER A 229 -7.89 3.20 -15.81
C SER A 229 -7.19 4.56 -15.63
N CYS A 230 -6.50 4.79 -14.51
CA CYS A 230 -5.69 6.01 -14.33
C CYS A 230 -4.47 5.95 -15.25
N ARG A 231 -3.78 4.80 -15.27
CA ARG A 231 -2.59 4.60 -16.10
C ARG A 231 -2.94 4.56 -17.57
N TRP A 232 -4.13 4.08 -17.92
CA TRP A 232 -4.68 4.16 -19.27
C TRP A 232 -4.69 5.60 -19.78
N GLY A 233 -5.33 6.52 -19.05
CA GLY A 233 -5.37 7.94 -19.42
C GLY A 233 -3.99 8.62 -19.47
N ALA A 234 -3.05 8.17 -18.63
CA ALA A 234 -1.71 8.75 -18.55
C ALA A 234 -0.74 8.24 -19.63
N PHE A 235 -0.79 6.96 -19.97
CA PHE A 235 0.23 6.29 -20.79
C PHE A 235 -0.29 5.79 -22.14
N PHE A 236 -1.59 5.55 -22.28
CA PHE A 236 -2.19 4.94 -23.44
C PHE A 236 -3.08 5.96 -24.16
N LYS A 237 -2.86 6.18 -25.45
CA LYS A 237 -3.58 7.20 -26.23
C LYS A 237 -4.86 6.68 -26.89
N SER A 238 -5.16 5.39 -26.70
CA SER A 238 -6.31 4.68 -27.26
C SER A 238 -7.51 4.75 -26.31
N LYS A 239 -8.71 4.44 -26.81
CA LYS A 239 -9.92 4.35 -25.97
C LYS A 239 -9.74 3.23 -24.93
N ASN A 240 -10.09 3.51 -23.68
CA ASN A 240 -10.00 2.52 -22.61
C ASN A 240 -10.93 1.31 -22.91
N PRO A 241 -10.38 0.08 -23.05
CA PRO A 241 -11.18 -1.10 -23.37
C PRO A 241 -12.01 -1.61 -22.18
N PHE A 242 -11.74 -1.13 -20.97
CA PHE A 242 -12.34 -1.62 -19.72
C PHE A 242 -13.59 -0.84 -19.28
N GLU A 243 -14.14 0.05 -20.12
CA GLU A 243 -15.26 0.91 -19.72
C GLU A 243 -16.49 0.12 -19.26
N LYS A 244 -16.88 -0.94 -19.97
CA LYS A 244 -18.01 -1.80 -19.59
C LYS A 244 -17.74 -2.54 -18.27
N LEU A 245 -16.52 -3.04 -18.10
CA LEU A 245 -16.08 -3.66 -16.86
C LEU A 245 -16.18 -2.66 -15.70
N HIS A 246 -15.69 -1.43 -15.86
CA HIS A 246 -15.80 -0.40 -14.83
C HIS A 246 -17.24 -0.08 -14.48
N GLN A 247 -18.14 0.00 -15.47
CA GLN A 247 -19.57 0.21 -15.23
C GLN A 247 -20.17 -0.94 -14.42
N CYS A 248 -19.79 -2.19 -14.70
CA CYS A 248 -20.22 -3.34 -13.91
C CYS A 248 -19.68 -3.26 -12.47
N LEU A 249 -18.38 -3.01 -12.28
CA LEU A 249 -17.78 -2.92 -10.95
C LEU A 249 -18.41 -1.79 -10.11
N ARG A 250 -18.81 -0.68 -10.74
CA ARG A 250 -19.50 0.43 -10.08
C ARG A 250 -20.97 0.17 -9.77
N SER A 251 -21.55 -0.91 -10.28
CA SER A 251 -22.99 -1.18 -10.15
C SER A 251 -23.38 -1.58 -8.72
N GLN A 252 -24.67 -1.42 -8.40
CA GLN A 252 -25.22 -1.80 -7.10
C GLN A 252 -25.20 -3.33 -6.88
N GLU A 253 -25.18 -4.11 -7.96
CA GLU A 253 -25.11 -5.56 -7.89
C GLU A 253 -23.68 -6.10 -7.71
N SER A 254 -22.64 -5.29 -7.92
CA SER A 254 -21.23 -5.71 -7.82
C SER A 254 -20.54 -5.05 -6.61
N THR A 255 -19.39 -4.40 -6.81
CA THR A 255 -18.55 -3.86 -5.73
C THR A 255 -19.01 -2.50 -5.22
N LYS A 256 -19.81 -1.76 -6.03
CA LYS A 256 -20.21 -0.37 -5.77
C LYS A 256 -19.04 0.60 -5.69
N ALA A 257 -17.99 0.36 -6.48
CA ALA A 257 -16.80 1.23 -6.52
C ALA A 257 -17.18 2.71 -6.72
N GLN A 258 -16.68 3.58 -5.84
CA GLN A 258 -17.00 5.00 -5.84
C GLN A 258 -16.05 5.80 -6.72
N LYS A 259 -16.58 6.87 -7.32
CA LYS A 259 -15.81 7.84 -8.12
C LYS A 259 -15.10 8.84 -7.22
N ARG A 260 -14.04 9.45 -7.75
CA ARG A 260 -13.39 10.63 -7.13
C ARG A 260 -14.42 11.75 -6.92
N ASP A 261 -14.45 12.33 -5.73
CA ASP A 261 -15.25 13.51 -5.41
C ASP A 261 -14.54 14.78 -5.89
N ASP A 262 -15.01 15.28 -7.03
CA ASP A 262 -14.48 16.50 -7.66
C ASP A 262 -15.21 17.79 -7.24
N SER A 263 -16.10 17.74 -6.24
CA SER A 263 -16.94 18.88 -5.84
C SER A 263 -16.15 20.15 -5.48
N LYS A 264 -14.92 20.01 -4.98
CA LYS A 264 -14.04 21.12 -4.60
C LYS A 264 -12.98 21.51 -5.63
N LEU A 265 -12.93 20.84 -6.79
CA LEU A 265 -11.85 21.05 -7.76
C LEU A 265 -11.77 22.50 -8.25
N GLU A 266 -12.90 23.06 -8.68
CA GLU A 266 -12.95 24.44 -9.19
C GLU A 266 -12.74 25.49 -8.08
N GLU A 267 -13.16 25.22 -6.85
CA GLU A 267 -12.89 26.11 -5.70
C GLU A 267 -11.39 26.21 -5.42
N LEU A 268 -10.70 25.07 -5.38
CA LEU A 268 -9.26 25.00 -5.13
C LEU A 268 -8.44 25.65 -6.26
N LYS A 269 -8.90 25.49 -7.50
CA LYS A 269 -8.33 26.17 -8.67
C LYS A 269 -8.49 27.68 -8.58
N LYS A 270 -9.70 28.18 -8.27
CA LYS A 270 -9.96 29.63 -8.15
C LYS A 270 -9.23 30.28 -6.98
N SER A 271 -9.06 29.57 -5.88
CA SER A 271 -8.36 30.06 -4.68
C SER A 271 -6.83 29.96 -4.76
N GLY A 272 -6.27 29.44 -5.86
CA GLY A 272 -4.82 29.27 -6.03
C GLY A 272 -4.19 28.18 -5.16
N LYS A 273 -5.01 27.39 -4.45
CA LYS A 273 -4.55 26.24 -3.63
C LYS A 273 -4.16 25.03 -4.47
N LEU A 274 -4.57 25.01 -5.75
CA LEU A 274 -4.22 23.99 -6.72
C LEU A 274 -3.58 24.67 -7.95
N PRO A 275 -2.33 24.33 -8.31
CA PRO A 275 -1.71 24.86 -9.53
C PRO A 275 -2.56 24.55 -10.77
N ILE A 276 -2.56 25.45 -11.75
CA ILE A 276 -3.42 25.34 -12.94
C ILE A 276 -3.11 24.06 -13.73
N GLU A 277 -1.82 23.74 -13.89
CA GLU A 277 -1.34 22.57 -14.62
C GLU A 277 -1.80 21.28 -13.94
N VAL A 278 -1.80 21.27 -12.61
CA VAL A 278 -2.29 20.16 -11.80
C VAL A 278 -3.80 20.00 -11.96
N ALA A 279 -4.55 21.10 -11.90
CA ALA A 279 -6.00 21.09 -12.10
C ALA A 279 -6.37 20.56 -13.49
N GLN A 280 -5.68 21.02 -14.53
CA GLN A 280 -5.86 20.53 -15.91
C GLN A 280 -5.57 19.03 -16.01
N SER A 281 -4.49 18.55 -15.38
CA SER A 281 -4.18 17.12 -15.34
C SER A 281 -5.26 16.29 -14.64
N LEU A 282 -5.82 16.79 -13.52
CA LEU A 282 -6.89 16.12 -12.79
C LEU A 282 -8.20 16.03 -13.59
N VAL A 283 -8.54 17.08 -14.34
CA VAL A 283 -9.69 17.07 -15.26
C VAL A 283 -9.48 16.10 -16.41
N ALA A 284 -8.28 16.08 -16.99
CA ALA A 284 -7.95 15.17 -18.09
C ALA A 284 -7.88 13.69 -17.66
N ASN A 285 -7.63 13.42 -16.37
CA ASN A 285 -7.46 12.07 -15.82
C ASN A 285 -8.38 11.89 -14.60
N PRO A 286 -9.71 11.75 -14.80
CA PRO A 286 -10.70 11.75 -13.71
C PRO A 286 -10.57 10.55 -12.77
N THR A 287 -9.95 9.47 -13.24
CA THR A 287 -9.73 8.25 -12.45
C THR A 287 -8.43 8.28 -11.65
N CYS A 288 -7.55 9.27 -11.85
CA CYS A 288 -6.28 9.34 -11.13
C CYS A 288 -6.43 10.11 -9.81
N ASN A 289 -6.03 9.48 -8.70
CA ASN A 289 -5.77 10.18 -7.45
C ASN A 289 -4.37 10.85 -7.52
N ARG A 290 -4.20 11.96 -6.79
CA ARG A 290 -2.92 12.64 -6.58
C ARG A 290 -2.64 12.73 -5.08
N THR A 291 -1.37 12.86 -4.70
CA THR A 291 -0.96 12.92 -3.28
C THR A 291 -1.71 13.97 -2.46
N PHE A 292 -2.08 15.09 -3.08
CA PHE A 292 -2.78 16.21 -2.44
C PHE A 292 -4.23 16.36 -2.90
N TYR A 293 -4.73 15.48 -3.78
CA TYR A 293 -6.09 15.58 -4.31
C TYR A 293 -6.73 14.22 -4.64
N PRO A 294 -7.98 13.95 -4.21
CA PRO A 294 -8.84 14.86 -3.44
C PRO A 294 -8.31 15.08 -2.02
N PRO A 295 -8.66 16.21 -1.37
CA PRO A 295 -8.28 16.48 0.02
C PRO A 295 -8.70 15.35 0.96
N ILE A 296 -8.00 15.22 2.09
CA ILE A 296 -8.32 14.24 3.13
C ILE A 296 -9.80 14.37 3.54
N GLY A 297 -10.48 13.23 3.65
CA GLY A 297 -11.89 13.13 4.00
C GLY A 297 -12.86 13.15 2.80
N LEU A 298 -12.40 13.52 1.61
CA LEU A 298 -13.18 13.42 0.38
C LEU A 298 -12.91 12.11 -0.35
N GLN A 299 -13.92 11.61 -1.07
CA GLN A 299 -13.86 10.31 -1.73
C GLN A 299 -12.80 10.27 -2.83
N GLN A 300 -11.81 9.40 -2.69
CA GLN A 300 -10.84 9.06 -3.72
C GLN A 300 -11.44 8.12 -4.77
N GLU A 301 -10.89 8.07 -5.97
CA GLU A 301 -11.30 7.08 -6.97
C GLU A 301 -10.98 5.67 -6.47
N GLN A 302 -11.99 4.80 -6.45
CA GLN A 302 -11.83 3.40 -6.01
C GLN A 302 -11.65 2.43 -7.18
N ILE A 303 -12.00 2.81 -8.41
CA ILE A 303 -11.95 1.88 -9.54
C ILE A 303 -10.54 1.33 -9.79
N LEU A 304 -9.48 2.03 -9.37
CA LEU A 304 -8.10 1.60 -9.53
C LEU A 304 -7.80 0.34 -8.71
N GLU A 305 -8.11 0.38 -7.41
CA GLU A 305 -7.89 -0.75 -6.49
C GLU A 305 -8.82 -1.92 -6.83
N VAL A 306 -10.08 -1.61 -7.12
CA VAL A 306 -11.10 -2.61 -7.47
C VAL A 306 -10.75 -3.32 -8.78
N PHE A 307 -10.27 -2.59 -9.78
CA PHE A 307 -9.81 -3.17 -11.05
C PHE A 307 -8.58 -4.07 -10.85
N ALA A 308 -7.61 -3.62 -10.06
CA ALA A 308 -6.41 -4.40 -9.77
C ALA A 308 -6.75 -5.71 -9.03
N ASP A 309 -7.67 -5.68 -8.06
CA ASP A 309 -8.19 -6.90 -7.43
C ASP A 309 -8.96 -7.80 -8.40
N TRP A 310 -9.80 -7.23 -9.26
CA TRP A 310 -10.52 -7.99 -10.29
C TRP A 310 -9.55 -8.71 -11.22
N PHE A 311 -8.53 -7.98 -11.71
CA PHE A 311 -7.52 -8.56 -12.58
C PHE A 311 -6.74 -9.66 -11.86
N ALA A 312 -6.36 -9.43 -10.60
CA ALA A 312 -5.70 -10.44 -9.80
C ALA A 312 -6.57 -11.71 -9.61
N ALA A 313 -7.88 -11.56 -9.41
CA ALA A 313 -8.80 -12.70 -9.34
C ALA A 313 -8.81 -13.50 -10.66
N GLU A 314 -8.84 -12.83 -11.81
CA GLU A 314 -8.75 -13.49 -13.12
C GLU A 314 -7.44 -14.26 -13.30
N VAL A 315 -6.32 -13.69 -12.83
CA VAL A 315 -4.99 -14.33 -12.89
C VAL A 315 -4.87 -15.51 -11.94
N VAL A 316 -5.36 -15.37 -10.71
CA VAL A 316 -5.35 -16.46 -9.71
C VAL A 316 -6.20 -17.63 -10.17
N ALA A 317 -7.36 -17.36 -10.79
CA ALA A 317 -8.30 -18.36 -11.28
C ALA A 317 -7.73 -19.35 -12.31
N VAL A 318 -6.61 -19.01 -12.96
CA VAL A 318 -5.93 -19.88 -13.93
C VAL A 318 -4.57 -20.39 -13.44
N SER A 319 -4.21 -20.09 -12.19
CA SER A 319 -2.90 -20.38 -11.61
C SER A 319 -2.91 -21.64 -10.73
N PRO A 320 -1.75 -22.28 -10.49
CA PRO A 320 -1.63 -23.36 -9.51
C PRO A 320 -1.71 -22.88 -8.05
N TYR A 321 -1.78 -21.57 -7.83
CA TYR A 321 -1.84 -20.94 -6.50
C TYR A 321 -3.29 -20.66 -6.06
N LEU A 322 -4.28 -21.21 -6.76
CA LEU A 322 -5.65 -21.21 -6.30
C LEU A 322 -5.84 -22.27 -5.21
N ASP A 323 -5.64 -21.85 -3.97
CA ASP A 323 -5.86 -22.66 -2.76
C ASP A 323 -6.60 -21.87 -1.67
N ASP A 324 -6.78 -22.50 -0.52
CA ASP A 324 -7.48 -21.91 0.63
C ASP A 324 -6.72 -20.76 1.31
N GLN A 325 -5.53 -20.39 0.84
CA GLN A 325 -4.76 -19.26 1.35
C GLN A 325 -4.81 -18.05 0.42
N VAL A 326 -5.47 -18.11 -0.75
CA VAL A 326 -5.61 -16.97 -1.66
C VAL A 326 -6.13 -15.73 -0.91
N ARG A 327 -5.39 -14.64 -0.98
CA ARG A 327 -5.73 -13.37 -0.32
C ARG A 327 -6.09 -13.49 1.17
N ALA A 328 -5.44 -14.41 1.91
CA ALA A 328 -5.63 -14.50 3.35
C ALA A 328 -5.27 -13.20 4.11
N ASP A 329 -4.49 -12.29 3.48
CA ASP A 329 -4.22 -10.94 3.98
C ASP A 329 -5.48 -10.08 4.12
N LEU A 330 -6.50 -10.33 3.30
CA LEU A 330 -7.78 -9.61 3.34
C LEU A 330 -8.71 -10.09 4.47
N CYS A 331 -8.34 -11.14 5.20
CA CYS A 331 -9.11 -11.55 6.38
C CYS A 331 -8.84 -10.66 7.60
N GLU A 332 -7.82 -9.81 7.56
CA GLU A 332 -7.58 -8.81 8.60
C GLU A 332 -8.55 -7.64 8.45
N PHE A 333 -9.28 -7.34 9.53
CA PHE A 333 -10.08 -6.12 9.60
C PHE A 333 -9.15 -4.91 9.59
N LYS A 334 -9.38 -4.03 8.62
CA LYS A 334 -8.66 -2.76 8.50
C LYS A 334 -9.67 -1.64 8.40
N GLU A 335 -9.67 -0.76 9.39
CA GLU A 335 -10.46 0.47 9.33
C GLU A 335 -9.88 1.37 8.23
N LEU A 336 -10.77 1.85 7.36
CA LEU A 336 -10.42 2.74 6.27
C LEU A 336 -10.71 4.18 6.67
N ASN A 337 -9.79 5.08 6.33
CA ASN A 337 -10.04 6.50 6.49
C ASN A 337 -11.23 6.94 5.63
N PRO A 338 -12.02 7.92 6.08
CA PRO A 338 -13.07 8.51 5.26
C PRO A 338 -12.52 8.96 3.90
N GLY A 339 -13.20 8.53 2.83
CA GLY A 339 -12.81 8.86 1.47
C GLY A 339 -11.68 8.00 0.88
N SER A 340 -11.34 6.86 1.48
CA SER A 340 -10.31 5.93 1.00
C SER A 340 -10.50 5.47 -0.46
N SER A 341 -9.39 5.30 -1.19
CA SER A 341 -9.36 4.64 -2.52
C SER A 341 -9.61 3.13 -2.45
N TYR A 342 -9.38 2.51 -1.29
CA TYR A 342 -9.74 1.12 -1.04
C TYR A 342 -11.19 0.99 -0.62
N ILE A 343 -11.83 -0.11 -1.00
CA ILE A 343 -13.00 -0.67 -0.32
C ILE A 343 -12.55 -1.60 0.82
N SER A 344 -13.46 -2.00 1.72
CA SER A 344 -13.13 -2.84 2.86
C SER A 344 -12.51 -4.17 2.41
N ASN A 345 -11.59 -4.73 3.20
CA ASN A 345 -10.97 -6.02 2.84
C ASN A 345 -12.00 -7.15 2.69
N GLN A 346 -13.06 -7.14 3.50
CA GLN A 346 -14.17 -8.07 3.37
C GLN A 346 -14.88 -7.92 2.01
N ASP A 347 -15.17 -6.69 1.59
CA ASP A 347 -15.78 -6.43 0.28
C ASP A 347 -14.86 -6.83 -0.86
N ARG A 348 -13.54 -6.64 -0.73
CA ARG A 348 -12.57 -7.12 -1.73
C ARG A 348 -12.66 -8.64 -1.88
N LEU A 349 -12.74 -9.40 -0.79
CA LEU A 349 -12.92 -10.86 -0.86
C LEU A 349 -14.28 -11.23 -1.46
N GLU A 350 -15.37 -10.77 -0.85
CA GLU A 350 -16.73 -11.23 -1.18
C GLU A 350 -17.25 -10.72 -2.51
N LYS A 351 -16.94 -9.47 -2.87
CA LYS A 351 -17.49 -8.79 -4.05
C LYS A 351 -16.56 -8.81 -5.25
N ILE A 352 -15.31 -9.27 -5.09
CA ILE A 352 -14.35 -9.39 -6.18
C ILE A 352 -13.88 -10.84 -6.30
N TYR A 353 -13.02 -11.30 -5.39
CA TYR A 353 -12.37 -12.63 -5.50
C TYR A 353 -13.38 -13.78 -5.53
N PHE A 354 -14.38 -13.76 -4.65
CA PHE A 354 -15.36 -14.85 -4.54
C PHE A 354 -16.44 -14.80 -5.62
N THR A 355 -16.52 -13.71 -6.40
CA THR A 355 -17.39 -13.64 -7.58
C THR A 355 -16.77 -14.33 -8.79
N GLN A 356 -15.44 -14.51 -8.80
CA GLN A 356 -14.75 -15.19 -9.88
C GLN A 356 -15.16 -16.68 -9.92
N PRO A 357 -15.76 -17.21 -11.00
CA PRO A 357 -16.40 -18.53 -10.98
C PRO A 357 -15.49 -19.71 -10.60
N LYS A 358 -14.23 -19.70 -11.03
CA LYS A 358 -13.27 -20.77 -10.69
C LYS A 358 -12.81 -20.67 -9.25
N ILE A 359 -12.57 -19.45 -8.74
CA ILE A 359 -12.24 -19.24 -7.34
C ILE A 359 -13.41 -19.66 -6.45
N GLN A 360 -14.62 -19.21 -6.79
CA GLN A 360 -15.85 -19.57 -6.10
C GLN A 360 -16.02 -21.09 -5.99
N ALA A 361 -15.87 -21.80 -7.12
CA ALA A 361 -16.00 -23.24 -7.17
C ALA A 361 -14.89 -23.96 -6.38
N ALA A 362 -13.64 -23.52 -6.51
CA ALA A 362 -12.50 -24.15 -5.84
C ALA A 362 -12.57 -23.98 -4.31
N LEU A 363 -12.95 -22.80 -3.83
CA LEU A 363 -13.02 -22.49 -2.40
C LEU A 363 -14.36 -22.85 -1.76
N LYS A 364 -15.37 -23.21 -2.57
CA LYS A 364 -16.73 -23.53 -2.12
C LYS A 364 -17.37 -22.40 -1.31
N VAL A 365 -17.13 -21.16 -1.74
CA VAL A 365 -17.66 -19.95 -1.12
C VAL A 365 -18.89 -19.45 -1.86
N ALA A 366 -19.82 -18.83 -1.14
CA ALA A 366 -21.00 -18.19 -1.72
C ALA A 366 -20.84 -16.67 -1.71
N THR A 367 -21.36 -16.01 -2.74
CA THR A 367 -21.45 -14.54 -2.78
C THR A 367 -22.73 -14.13 -3.49
N ASN A 368 -23.31 -13.02 -3.04
CA ASN A 368 -24.47 -12.40 -3.67
C ASN A 368 -24.07 -11.29 -4.66
N ALA A 369 -22.78 -10.97 -4.75
CA ALA A 369 -22.28 -9.97 -5.68
C ALA A 369 -22.16 -10.56 -7.09
N LYS A 370 -22.45 -9.70 -8.07
CA LYS A 370 -22.38 -10.01 -9.49
C LYS A 370 -20.92 -10.04 -9.95
N TYR A 371 -20.56 -11.15 -10.60
CA TYR A 371 -19.32 -11.26 -11.37
C TYR A 371 -19.35 -10.33 -12.60
N CYS A 372 -18.26 -9.63 -12.83
CA CYS A 372 -18.09 -8.73 -13.96
C CYS A 372 -17.13 -9.33 -15.00
N PRO A 373 -17.65 -9.91 -16.09
CA PRO A 373 -16.80 -10.35 -17.19
C PRO A 373 -16.28 -9.15 -17.98
N LEU A 374 -15.11 -9.31 -18.61
CA LEU A 374 -14.55 -8.34 -19.56
C LEU A 374 -15.28 -8.36 -20.91
#